data_AF-A0A1B7NUI5-F1
#
_entry.id   AF-A0A1B7NUI5-F1
#
_cell.length_a   1.000
_cell.length_b   1.000
_cell.length_c   1.000
_cell.angle_alpha   90.00
_cell.angle_beta   90.00
_cell.angle_gamma   90.00
#
_symmetry.space_group_name_H-M   'P 1'
#
loop_
_entity.id
_entity.type
_entity.pdbx_description
1 polymer ?
#
loop_
_entity_poly.entity_id
_entity_poly.type
_entity_poly.pdbx_seq_one_letter_code
_entity_poly.pdbx_strand_id
1 'polypeptide(L)'
;AKSKPNERAPLRAKEDGKFKIVQISDTDTWSQVSEYAKMPLIPMGRICQKATLAHLCQSALFKVVAPIIERSTPFAAVFGYHDCEGIHALTSSAHIILQNLTFNLSESGPEQVDGISNFYLQVLAPAPSQLPLSTLYFLDSHGQMQSKVHSPDYDPIKQSQIDWFTNTSQAQRRAREKNNNNNSSFHQSLAFLHIPLPEFKDCHISIGNGDRREPTESPSINSHF
;
A
#
# COMPACT_ATOMS: atom_id res chain seq x y z
N ALA A 1 19.59 21.24 -19.97
CA ALA A 1 19.81 20.19 -18.96
C ALA A 1 19.35 20.71 -17.60
N LYS A 2 18.23 20.20 -17.08
CA LYS A 2 17.88 20.37 -15.66
C LYS A 2 18.11 19.01 -15.01
N SER A 3 19.02 18.97 -14.03
CA SER A 3 19.39 17.78 -13.28
C SER A 3 18.16 17.08 -12.73
N LYS A 4 18.02 15.78 -12.98
CA LYS A 4 17.09 14.92 -12.23
C LYS A 4 17.48 14.99 -10.74
N PRO A 5 16.59 15.37 -9.81
CA PRO A 5 16.88 15.21 -8.39
C PRO A 5 16.77 13.71 -8.07
N ASN A 6 17.87 12.98 -8.22
CA ASN A 6 17.90 11.52 -8.06
C ASN A 6 18.53 11.08 -6.73
N GLU A 7 18.33 11.86 -5.68
CA GLU A 7 18.41 11.37 -4.29
C GLU A 7 17.07 11.66 -3.64
N ARG A 8 16.23 10.62 -3.52
CA ARG A 8 14.98 10.69 -2.76
C ARG A 8 15.35 11.04 -1.32
N ALA A 9 14.95 12.21 -0.84
CA ALA A 9 15.21 12.60 0.53
C ALA A 9 14.61 11.54 1.49
N PRO A 10 15.35 11.12 2.54
CA PRO A 10 14.85 10.12 3.46
C PRO A 10 13.59 10.61 4.18
N LEU A 11 12.63 9.72 4.42
CA LEU A 11 11.48 10.02 5.27
C LEU A 11 11.97 10.29 6.69
N ARG A 12 11.55 11.43 7.26
CA ARG A 12 11.97 11.85 8.60
C ARG A 12 10.79 12.30 9.44
N ALA A 13 10.87 11.99 10.74
CA ALA A 13 10.03 12.63 11.73
C ALA A 13 10.39 14.12 11.87
N LYS A 14 9.43 14.89 12.38
CA LYS A 14 9.63 16.28 12.77
C LYS A 14 10.52 16.36 14.01
N GLU A 15 11.03 17.55 14.32
CA GLU A 15 11.89 17.81 15.48
C GLU A 15 11.30 17.34 16.83
N ASP A 16 9.96 17.30 16.94
CA ASP A 16 9.25 16.77 18.11
C ASP A 16 9.17 15.23 18.14
N GLY A 17 9.82 14.55 17.21
CA GLY A 17 9.82 13.09 17.06
C GLY A 17 8.57 12.50 16.41
N LYS A 18 7.62 13.33 15.95
CA LYS A 18 6.34 12.85 15.41
C LYS A 18 6.33 12.85 13.88
N PHE A 19 5.58 11.91 13.32
CA PHE A 19 5.22 11.87 11.89
C PHE A 19 3.73 11.52 11.75
N LYS A 20 3.17 11.75 10.56
CA LYS A 20 1.77 11.44 10.25
C LYS A 20 1.72 10.59 9.00
N ILE A 21 0.93 9.52 9.06
CA ILE A 21 0.58 8.70 7.90
C ILE A 21 -0.88 8.93 7.60
N VAL A 22 -1.19 9.15 6.32
CA VAL A 22 -2.56 9.17 5.81
C VAL A 22 -2.70 7.94 4.91
N GLN A 23 -3.57 7.02 5.29
CA GLN A 23 -3.89 5.84 4.49
C GLN A 23 -5.18 6.11 3.72
N ILE A 24 -5.14 5.85 2.40
CA ILE A 24 -6.28 5.93 1.50
C ILE A 24 -6.38 4.56 0.83
N SER A 25 -7.55 3.92 0.90
CA SER A 25 -7.86 2.66 0.22
C SER A 25 -9.23 2.75 -0.41
N ASP A 26 -9.50 1.91 -1.41
CA ASP A 26 -10.83 1.62 -1.96
C ASP A 26 -11.70 2.86 -2.15
N THR A 27 -11.23 3.78 -2.99
CA THR A 27 -11.92 5.05 -3.27
C THR A 27 -13.14 4.86 -4.17
N ASP A 28 -14.01 3.89 -3.87
CA ASP A 28 -15.20 3.57 -4.63
C ASP A 28 -16.21 4.72 -4.67
N THR A 29 -16.71 5.06 -5.86
CA THR A 29 -17.97 5.81 -5.99
C THR A 29 -18.89 5.17 -7.02
N TRP A 30 -20.02 4.62 -6.57
CA TRP A 30 -21.17 4.28 -7.41
C TRP A 30 -22.50 4.81 -6.88
N SER A 31 -22.53 5.48 -5.73
CA SER A 31 -23.76 5.96 -5.10
C SER A 31 -23.66 7.45 -4.79
N GLN A 32 -23.93 8.29 -5.81
CA GLN A 32 -24.61 9.61 -5.72
C GLN A 32 -24.53 10.41 -7.05
N VAL A 33 -24.73 9.75 -8.20
CA VAL A 33 -25.06 10.47 -9.44
C VAL A 33 -26.58 10.57 -9.56
N SER A 34 -27.23 11.24 -8.61
CA SER A 34 -28.53 11.86 -8.83
C SER A 34 -28.51 13.22 -8.14
N GLU A 35 -28.50 14.28 -8.96
CA GLU A 35 -28.72 15.69 -8.59
C GLU A 35 -27.99 16.19 -7.35
N TYR A 36 -26.89 16.93 -7.52
CA TYR A 36 -26.74 18.29 -7.01
C TYR A 36 -25.39 18.86 -7.49
N ALA A 37 -25.41 20.17 -7.71
CA ALA A 37 -24.45 20.91 -8.51
C ALA A 37 -23.06 21.12 -7.85
N LYS A 38 -22.09 21.44 -8.71
CA LYS A 38 -20.77 22.07 -8.49
C LYS A 38 -19.63 21.15 -8.02
N MET A 39 -18.76 20.86 -9.00
CA MET A 39 -17.40 20.33 -8.92
C MET A 39 -17.26 18.88 -8.40
N PRO A 40 -17.48 17.86 -9.25
CA PRO A 40 -17.27 16.48 -8.83
C PRO A 40 -15.81 16.07 -9.10
N LEU A 41 -15.04 15.96 -8.02
CA LEU A 41 -13.92 15.02 -7.95
C LEU A 41 -14.50 13.62 -8.23
N ILE A 42 -13.89 12.87 -9.14
CA ILE A 42 -14.33 11.51 -9.53
C ILE A 42 -13.35 10.49 -8.91
N PRO A 43 -13.73 9.74 -7.85
CA PRO A 43 -12.88 8.75 -7.17
C PRO A 43 -12.99 7.29 -7.68
N MET A 44 -11.90 6.53 -7.47
CA MET A 44 -11.55 5.21 -8.02
C MET A 44 -11.98 3.99 -7.19
N GLY A 45 -12.82 3.14 -7.76
CA GLY A 45 -12.71 1.70 -7.49
C GLY A 45 -13.75 0.85 -8.24
N ARG A 46 -15.02 1.27 -8.30
CA ARG A 46 -16.04 0.55 -9.10
C ARG A 46 -16.15 0.96 -10.58
N ILE A 47 -15.39 1.96 -11.05
CA ILE A 47 -15.38 2.30 -12.49
C ILE A 47 -14.71 1.18 -13.29
N CYS A 48 -13.67 0.54 -12.75
CA CYS A 48 -12.91 -0.51 -13.43
C CYS A 48 -13.75 -1.81 -13.58
N GLN A 49 -14.78 -2.04 -12.74
CA GLN A 49 -15.66 -3.24 -12.81
C GLN A 49 -16.60 -3.29 -14.05
N LYS A 50 -16.83 -2.15 -14.73
CA LYS A 50 -17.69 -2.09 -15.94
C LYS A 50 -17.05 -1.39 -17.14
N ALA A 51 -15.95 -0.68 -16.97
CA ALA A 51 -15.35 0.07 -18.05
C ALA A 51 -14.15 -0.68 -18.66
N THR A 52 -14.32 -1.10 -19.90
CA THR A 52 -13.37 -1.82 -20.76
C THR A 52 -12.12 -1.00 -21.16
N LEU A 53 -11.71 0.02 -20.40
CA LEU A 53 -10.75 1.04 -20.85
C LEU A 53 -9.70 1.37 -19.79
N ALA A 54 -8.50 0.83 -20.00
CA ALA A 54 -7.26 1.13 -19.26
C ALA A 54 -6.99 2.64 -19.02
N HIS A 55 -7.46 3.49 -19.93
CA HIS A 55 -7.32 4.94 -19.85
C HIS A 55 -8.04 5.56 -18.63
N LEU A 56 -9.17 4.97 -18.22
CA LEU A 56 -9.96 5.49 -17.10
C LEU A 56 -9.25 5.26 -15.77
N CYS A 57 -8.64 4.10 -15.57
CA CYS A 57 -7.96 3.75 -14.33
C CYS A 57 -6.63 4.53 -14.18
N GLN A 58 -5.93 4.87 -15.29
CA GLN A 58 -4.82 5.84 -15.28
C GLN A 58 -5.27 7.27 -14.95
N SER A 59 -6.34 7.76 -15.57
CA SER A 59 -6.81 9.14 -15.37
C SER A 59 -7.19 9.44 -13.93
N ALA A 60 -7.73 8.44 -13.23
CA ALA A 60 -8.24 8.62 -11.90
C ALA A 60 -7.18 8.31 -10.82
N LEU A 61 -6.20 7.45 -11.11
CA LEU A 61 -4.93 7.43 -10.39
C LEU A 61 -4.30 8.83 -10.33
N PHE A 62 -4.20 9.53 -11.48
CA PHE A 62 -3.67 10.89 -11.52
C PHE A 62 -4.48 11.88 -10.68
N LYS A 63 -5.80 11.73 -10.60
CA LYS A 63 -6.65 12.61 -9.75
C LYS A 63 -6.39 12.42 -8.26
N VAL A 64 -6.10 11.20 -7.81
CA VAL A 64 -5.78 10.92 -6.40
C VAL A 64 -4.38 11.43 -6.05
N VAL A 65 -3.39 11.19 -6.91
CA VAL A 65 -2.00 11.56 -6.64
C VAL A 65 -1.70 13.04 -6.92
N ALA A 66 -2.43 13.71 -7.81
CA ALA A 66 -2.24 15.13 -8.12
C ALA A 66 -2.20 16.04 -6.88
N PRO A 67 -3.20 16.03 -5.97
CA PRO A 67 -3.15 16.87 -4.76
C PRO A 67 -2.03 16.48 -3.79
N ILE A 68 -1.58 15.21 -3.82
CA ILE A 68 -0.46 14.73 -2.99
C ILE A 68 0.87 15.30 -3.51
N ILE A 69 1.05 15.24 -4.83
CA ILE A 69 2.22 15.79 -5.55
C ILE A 69 2.26 17.32 -5.41
N GLU A 70 1.12 18.00 -5.57
CA GLU A 70 1.02 19.46 -5.41
C GLU A 70 1.48 19.91 -4.01
N ARG A 71 1.19 19.10 -2.99
CA ARG A 71 1.64 19.34 -1.60
C ARG A 71 3.07 18.87 -1.32
N SER A 72 3.79 18.40 -2.34
CA SER A 72 5.14 17.82 -2.21
C SER A 72 5.22 16.73 -1.13
N THR A 73 4.14 15.96 -0.97
CA THR A 73 4.03 14.93 0.06
C THR A 73 4.53 13.60 -0.49
N PRO A 74 5.54 12.97 0.12
CA PRO A 74 5.96 11.62 -0.26
C PRO A 74 4.83 10.63 -0.10
N PHE A 75 4.67 9.72 -1.07
CA PHE A 75 3.64 8.69 -1.03
C PHE A 75 4.19 7.34 -1.50
N ALA A 76 3.52 6.29 -1.06
CA ALA A 76 3.75 4.92 -1.50
C ALA A 76 2.39 4.27 -1.72
N ALA A 77 2.29 3.44 -2.76
CA ALA A 77 1.13 2.64 -3.08
C ALA A 77 1.46 1.15 -2.92
N VAL A 78 0.47 0.40 -2.44
CA VAL A 78 0.40 -1.06 -2.45
C VAL A 78 -0.70 -1.45 -3.42
N PHE A 79 -0.45 -2.49 -4.20
CA PHE A 79 -1.41 -2.99 -5.17
C PHE A 79 -2.18 -4.18 -4.58
N GLY A 80 -3.40 -4.34 -5.06
CA GLY A 80 -4.19 -5.56 -4.86
C GLY A 80 -5.41 -5.60 -5.78
N TYR A 81 -6.17 -6.69 -5.69
CA TYR A 81 -7.21 -7.17 -6.61
C TYR A 81 -7.87 -6.20 -7.64
N HIS A 82 -8.28 -4.98 -7.30
CA HIS A 82 -9.02 -4.13 -8.25
C HIS A 82 -8.22 -3.61 -9.46
N ASP A 83 -6.90 -3.85 -9.52
CA ASP A 83 -6.06 -3.54 -10.68
C ASP A 83 -6.09 -4.61 -11.80
N CYS A 84 -6.85 -5.70 -11.60
CA CYS A 84 -6.74 -6.96 -12.36
C CYS A 84 -8.05 -7.49 -12.98
N GLU A 85 -9.03 -6.66 -13.35
CA GLU A 85 -10.19 -7.14 -14.10
C GLU A 85 -10.07 -6.90 -15.62
N GLY A 86 -10.04 -8.01 -16.40
CA GLY A 86 -10.16 -8.03 -17.86
C GLY A 86 -8.86 -8.18 -18.65
N ILE A 87 -8.98 -8.17 -19.99
CA ILE A 87 -7.89 -8.34 -21.00
C ILE A 87 -6.79 -7.25 -20.89
N HIS A 88 -6.98 -6.26 -20.01
CA HIS A 88 -6.10 -5.11 -19.84
C HIS A 88 -5.52 -4.98 -18.43
N ALA A 89 -5.40 -6.06 -17.65
CA ALA A 89 -4.77 -6.08 -16.33
C ALA A 89 -3.53 -5.18 -16.30
N LEU A 90 -3.66 -4.06 -15.58
CA LEU A 90 -2.79 -2.90 -15.70
C LEU A 90 -1.56 -2.99 -14.80
N THR A 91 -1.40 -4.05 -14.02
CA THR A 91 -0.46 -4.13 -12.89
C THR A 91 0.95 -3.68 -13.24
N SER A 92 1.56 -4.22 -14.30
CA SER A 92 2.91 -3.82 -14.68
C SER A 92 2.98 -2.38 -15.19
N SER A 93 2.00 -1.92 -15.96
CA SER A 93 2.05 -0.59 -16.60
C SER A 93 1.64 0.55 -15.66
N ALA A 94 0.64 0.34 -14.79
CA ALA A 94 0.28 1.26 -13.73
C ALA A 94 1.39 1.38 -12.67
N HIS A 95 2.04 0.27 -12.30
CA HIS A 95 3.22 0.28 -11.43
C HIS A 95 4.37 1.08 -12.05
N ILE A 96 4.67 0.84 -13.33
CA ILE A 96 5.69 1.63 -14.06
C ILE A 96 5.31 3.12 -14.09
N ILE A 97 4.05 3.47 -14.32
CA ILE A 97 3.59 4.86 -14.31
C ILE A 97 3.77 5.50 -12.93
N LEU A 98 3.34 4.81 -11.86
CA LEU A 98 3.50 5.27 -10.48
C LEU A 98 4.96 5.45 -10.09
N GLN A 99 5.83 4.51 -10.45
CA GLN A 99 7.26 4.59 -10.20
C GLN A 99 7.92 5.82 -10.80
N ASN A 100 7.39 6.32 -11.93
CA ASN A 100 7.88 7.50 -12.61
C ASN A 100 7.32 8.82 -12.06
N LEU A 101 6.38 8.78 -11.11
CA LEU A 101 5.82 9.99 -10.51
C LEU A 101 6.77 10.61 -9.48
N THR A 102 6.76 11.95 -9.42
CA THR A 102 7.52 12.69 -8.39
C THR A 102 6.94 12.39 -7.02
N PHE A 103 7.80 12.29 -6.01
CA PHE A 103 7.45 11.96 -4.62
C PHE A 103 6.93 10.53 -4.38
N ASN A 104 6.86 9.68 -5.42
CA ASN A 104 6.57 8.26 -5.23
C ASN A 104 7.77 7.53 -4.62
N LEU A 105 7.48 6.72 -3.61
CA LEU A 105 8.43 5.88 -2.87
C LEU A 105 8.18 4.39 -3.07
N SER A 106 7.18 3.99 -3.86
CA SER A 106 6.97 2.58 -4.19
C SER A 106 8.14 2.00 -4.96
N GLU A 107 8.49 0.77 -4.61
CA GLU A 107 9.56 -0.01 -5.23
C GLU A 107 9.01 -1.34 -5.71
N SER A 108 9.68 -1.90 -6.73
CA SER A 108 9.47 -3.29 -7.09
C SER A 108 10.11 -4.17 -6.03
N GLY A 109 9.44 -5.27 -5.69
CA GLY A 109 10.02 -6.23 -4.77
C GLY A 109 11.18 -7.03 -5.37
N PRO A 110 11.86 -7.85 -4.55
CA PRO A 110 12.89 -8.76 -5.04
C PRO A 110 12.30 -9.74 -6.07
N GLU A 111 13.02 -10.01 -7.16
CA GLU A 111 12.54 -10.85 -8.27
C GLU A 111 12.15 -12.28 -7.85
N GLN A 112 12.76 -12.79 -6.77
CA GLN A 112 12.52 -14.12 -6.22
C GLN A 112 11.33 -14.19 -5.25
N VAL A 113 10.60 -13.09 -5.04
CA VAL A 113 9.46 -13.01 -4.13
C VAL A 113 8.19 -12.83 -4.95
N ASP A 114 7.15 -13.61 -4.66
CA ASP A 114 5.87 -13.53 -5.37
C ASP A 114 5.22 -12.15 -5.16
N GLY A 115 4.62 -11.60 -6.23
CA GLY A 115 4.03 -10.26 -6.24
C GLY A 115 4.99 -9.19 -6.78
N ILE A 116 4.43 -8.05 -7.19
CA ILE A 116 5.17 -7.00 -7.93
C ILE A 116 5.74 -5.96 -6.96
N SER A 117 5.03 -5.66 -5.86
CA SER A 117 5.35 -4.53 -4.98
C SER A 117 5.51 -4.94 -3.53
N ASN A 118 6.53 -5.75 -3.25
CA ASN A 118 6.96 -6.11 -1.90
C ASN A 118 8.18 -5.26 -1.48
N PHE A 119 7.99 -4.25 -0.64
CA PHE A 119 9.08 -3.34 -0.25
C PHE A 119 8.89 -2.81 1.17
N TYR A 120 9.90 -2.11 1.69
CA TYR A 120 9.79 -1.45 2.98
C TYR A 120 10.38 -0.04 2.93
N LEU A 121 9.82 0.86 3.74
CA LEU A 121 10.32 2.22 3.91
C LEU A 121 10.64 2.47 5.39
N GLN A 122 11.67 3.27 5.65
CA GLN A 122 12.04 3.65 7.01
C GLN A 122 11.80 5.14 7.23
N VAL A 123 11.13 5.45 8.33
CA VAL A 123 11.02 6.82 8.84
C VAL A 123 12.13 7.01 9.86
N LEU A 124 13.07 7.90 9.55
CA LEU A 124 14.20 8.20 10.40
C LEU A 124 13.88 9.29 11.42
N ALA A 125 14.69 9.37 12.46
CA ALA A 125 14.71 10.49 13.39
C ALA A 125 15.05 11.81 12.67
N PRO A 126 14.78 12.96 13.32
CA PRO A 126 15.17 14.26 12.79
C PRO A 126 16.65 14.29 12.41
N ALA A 127 16.96 14.98 11.32
CA ALA A 127 18.34 15.17 10.90
C ALA A 127 19.15 15.83 12.04
N PRO A 128 20.43 15.46 12.23
CA PRO A 128 21.26 14.60 11.36
C PRO A 128 21.19 13.10 11.68
N SER A 129 20.35 12.67 12.63
CA SER A 129 20.30 11.27 13.07
C SER A 129 19.92 10.30 11.96
N GLN A 130 20.53 9.12 11.95
CA GLN A 130 20.20 8.01 11.03
C GLN A 130 19.41 6.89 11.71
N LEU A 131 18.92 7.16 12.93
CA LEU A 131 18.16 6.19 13.70
C LEU A 131 16.77 5.98 13.07
N PRO A 132 16.38 4.76 12.65
CA PRO A 132 15.02 4.48 12.21
C PRO A 132 14.06 4.52 13.42
N LEU A 133 13.00 5.33 13.34
CA LEU A 133 11.91 5.39 14.31
C LEU A 133 10.76 4.45 13.95
N SER A 134 10.54 4.22 12.65
CA SER A 134 9.51 3.30 12.18
C SER A 134 9.92 2.61 10.88
N THR A 135 9.49 1.36 10.72
CA THR A 135 9.62 0.62 9.45
C THR A 135 8.22 0.27 8.94
N LEU A 136 7.92 0.71 7.73
CA LEU A 136 6.66 0.50 7.03
C LEU A 136 6.90 -0.60 5.99
N TYR A 137 6.20 -1.71 6.10
CA TYR A 137 6.27 -2.83 5.15
C TYR A 137 5.06 -2.80 4.24
N PHE A 138 5.28 -3.05 2.96
CA PHE A 138 4.28 -3.03 1.93
C PHE A 138 4.34 -4.39 1.24
N LEU A 139 3.23 -5.12 1.26
CA LEU A 139 3.15 -6.45 0.67
C LEU A 139 2.05 -6.49 -0.40
N ASP A 140 2.40 -7.09 -1.53
CA ASP A 140 1.44 -7.37 -2.59
C ASP A 140 0.52 -8.50 -2.11
N SER A 141 -0.74 -8.18 -1.85
CA SER A 141 -1.71 -9.16 -1.37
C SER A 141 -2.36 -9.97 -2.50
N HIS A 142 -1.81 -9.89 -3.71
CA HIS A 142 -2.33 -10.53 -4.92
C HIS A 142 -3.77 -10.09 -5.26
N GLY A 143 -4.46 -10.91 -6.06
CA GLY A 143 -5.82 -10.68 -6.51
C GLY A 143 -6.74 -11.89 -6.33
N GLN A 144 -7.96 -11.75 -6.82
CA GLN A 144 -8.94 -12.84 -6.86
C GLN A 144 -8.43 -14.02 -7.68
N MET A 145 -8.74 -15.22 -7.21
CA MET A 145 -8.52 -16.47 -7.91
C MET A 145 -9.83 -17.18 -8.19
N GLN A 146 -9.85 -17.95 -9.28
CA GLN A 146 -10.93 -18.88 -9.54
C GLN A 146 -10.81 -20.06 -8.57
N SER A 147 -11.74 -20.16 -7.62
CA SER A 147 -11.86 -21.31 -6.74
C SER A 147 -13.12 -22.10 -7.06
N LYS A 148 -13.00 -23.43 -7.01
CA LYS A 148 -14.13 -24.36 -7.22
C LYS A 148 -15.03 -24.47 -5.97
N VAL A 149 -14.59 -23.91 -4.85
CA VAL A 149 -15.21 -24.08 -3.52
C VAL A 149 -15.80 -22.76 -3.02
N HIS A 150 -15.12 -21.64 -3.24
CA HIS A 150 -15.62 -20.30 -2.95
C HIS A 150 -15.45 -19.44 -4.21
N SER A 151 -16.48 -18.71 -4.61
CA SER A 151 -16.41 -17.82 -5.76
C SER A 151 -17.15 -16.53 -5.42
N PRO A 152 -16.45 -15.38 -5.32
CA PRO A 152 -15.00 -15.22 -5.52
C PRO A 152 -14.13 -15.70 -4.33
N ASP A 153 -12.87 -16.04 -4.60
CA ASP A 153 -11.83 -16.32 -3.59
C ASP A 153 -10.57 -15.52 -3.94
N TYR A 154 -9.61 -15.40 -3.03
CA TYR A 154 -8.42 -14.56 -3.20
C TYR A 154 -7.15 -15.35 -2.99
N ASP A 155 -6.08 -14.97 -3.71
CA ASP A 155 -4.79 -15.62 -3.54
C ASP A 155 -4.18 -15.22 -2.18
N PRO A 156 -3.89 -16.18 -1.27
CA PRO A 156 -3.22 -15.85 -0.02
C PRO A 156 -1.79 -15.35 -0.24
N ILE A 157 -1.26 -14.67 0.78
CA ILE A 157 0.17 -14.34 0.87
C ILE A 157 0.98 -15.63 0.75
N LYS A 158 1.98 -15.63 -0.14
CA LYS A 158 2.81 -16.79 -0.45
C LYS A 158 3.91 -16.97 0.58
N GLN A 159 4.43 -18.20 0.67
CA GLN A 159 5.56 -18.51 1.55
C GLN A 159 6.80 -17.67 1.23
N SER A 160 7.09 -17.40 -0.04
CA SER A 160 8.21 -16.54 -0.45
C SER A 160 8.12 -15.13 0.14
N GLN A 161 6.91 -14.57 0.24
CA GLN A 161 6.65 -13.27 0.84
C GLN A 161 6.77 -13.31 2.37
N ILE A 162 6.26 -14.36 3.01
CA ILE A 162 6.42 -14.59 4.45
C ILE A 162 7.91 -14.67 4.82
N ASP A 163 8.68 -15.46 4.07
CA ASP A 163 10.11 -15.64 4.29
C ASP A 163 10.87 -14.34 4.07
N TRP A 164 10.54 -13.60 3.00
CA TRP A 164 11.12 -12.29 2.73
C TRP A 164 10.83 -11.30 3.85
N PHE A 165 9.58 -11.19 4.29
CA PHE A 165 9.18 -10.28 5.36
C PHE A 165 9.86 -10.64 6.69
N THR A 166 9.89 -11.93 7.03
CA THR A 166 10.52 -12.42 8.27
C THR A 166 12.02 -12.13 8.26
N ASN A 167 12.72 -12.45 7.17
CA ASN A 167 14.15 -12.22 7.05
C ASN A 167 14.50 -10.73 7.06
N THR A 168 13.74 -9.93 6.31
CA THR A 168 13.94 -8.48 6.21
C THR A 168 13.68 -7.82 7.56
N SER A 169 12.57 -8.12 8.23
CA SER A 169 12.22 -7.53 9.52
C SER A 169 13.22 -7.88 10.62
N GLN A 170 13.71 -9.12 10.65
CA GLN A 170 14.78 -9.53 11.56
C GLN A 170 16.11 -8.82 11.25
N ALA A 171 16.48 -8.69 9.97
CA ALA A 171 17.68 -7.97 9.58
C ALA A 171 17.63 -6.50 10.01
N GLN A 172 16.49 -5.83 9.77
CA GLN A 172 16.28 -4.44 10.20
C GLN A 172 16.32 -4.31 11.71
N ARG A 173 15.74 -5.26 12.45
CA ARG A 173 15.82 -5.29 13.92
C ARG A 173 17.25 -5.42 14.42
N ARG A 174 18.02 -6.38 13.90
CA ARG A 174 19.44 -6.57 14.28
C ARG A 174 20.29 -5.35 13.95
N ALA A 175 20.06 -4.71 12.80
CA ALA A 175 20.77 -3.49 12.42
C ALA A 175 20.51 -2.34 13.40
N ARG A 176 19.26 -2.17 13.86
CA ARG A 176 18.91 -1.18 14.89
C ARG A 176 19.54 -1.50 16.24
N GLU A 177 19.45 -2.75 16.69
CA GLU A 177 20.01 -3.19 17.98
C GLU A 177 21.54 -3.02 18.04
N LYS A 178 22.24 -3.26 16.93
CA LYS A 178 23.69 -3.04 16.84
C LYS A 178 24.09 -1.56 16.96
N ASN A 179 23.26 -0.65 16.44
CA ASN A 179 23.56 0.78 16.40
C ASN A 179 23.11 1.52 17.67
N ASN A 180 22.22 0.94 18.48
CA ASN A 180 21.75 1.53 19.73
C ASN A 180 22.56 1.01 20.92
N ASN A 181 23.59 1.76 21.31
CA ASN A 181 24.31 1.57 22.59
C ASN A 181 23.42 1.95 23.79
N ASN A 182 22.47 1.09 24.16
CA ASN A 182 21.65 1.14 25.37
C ASN A 182 20.52 2.19 25.46
N ASN A 183 20.14 2.87 24.37
CA ASN A 183 18.94 3.70 24.38
C ASN A 183 17.83 3.03 23.56
N SER A 184 16.92 2.34 24.26
CA SER A 184 15.73 1.70 23.68
C SER A 184 14.75 2.76 23.19
N SER A 185 15.08 3.45 22.11
CA SER A 185 14.12 4.33 21.44
C SER A 185 12.97 3.47 20.92
N PHE A 186 11.73 3.84 21.27
CA PHE A 186 10.54 3.21 20.75
C PHE A 186 10.59 3.10 19.21
N HIS A 187 10.48 1.88 18.69
CA HIS A 187 10.43 1.61 17.25
C HIS A 187 9.13 0.90 16.90
N GLN A 188 8.34 1.47 16.01
CA GLN A 188 7.08 0.89 15.55
C GLN A 188 7.22 0.33 14.15
N SER A 189 6.75 -0.91 13.94
CA SER A 189 6.63 -1.50 12.60
C SER A 189 5.16 -1.54 12.20
N LEU A 190 4.86 -1.22 10.94
CA LEU A 190 3.51 -1.31 10.37
C LEU A 190 3.60 -2.09 9.06
N ALA A 191 2.59 -2.92 8.78
CA ALA A 191 2.44 -3.61 7.50
C ALA A 191 1.19 -3.09 6.78
N PHE A 192 1.30 -2.87 5.48
CA PHE A 192 0.24 -2.41 4.60
C PHE A 192 -0.03 -3.48 3.55
N LEU A 193 -1.30 -3.87 3.46
CA LEU A 193 -1.87 -4.88 2.58
C LEU A 193 -3.14 -4.30 1.98
N HIS A 194 -3.46 -4.64 0.73
CA HIS A 194 -4.73 -4.22 0.13
C HIS A 194 -5.87 -5.18 0.52
N ILE A 195 -5.67 -6.49 0.33
CA ILE A 195 -6.61 -7.52 0.77
C ILE A 195 -6.26 -7.88 2.22
N PRO A 196 -7.20 -7.79 3.17
CA PRO A 196 -6.96 -8.12 4.57
C PRO A 196 -6.75 -9.63 4.76
N LEU A 197 -6.06 -9.99 5.84
CA LEU A 197 -5.85 -11.40 6.22
C LEU A 197 -7.17 -12.07 6.68
N PRO A 198 -7.30 -13.40 6.55
CA PRO A 198 -8.53 -14.10 6.93
C PRO A 198 -8.98 -13.94 8.38
N GLU A 199 -8.06 -13.66 9.29
CA GLU A 199 -8.35 -13.34 10.70
C GLU A 199 -9.29 -12.14 10.82
N PHE A 200 -9.24 -11.18 9.90
CA PHE A 200 -10.11 -10.00 9.90
C PHE A 200 -11.57 -10.31 9.49
N LYS A 201 -11.88 -11.56 9.13
CA LYS A 201 -13.27 -12.02 8.97
C LYS A 201 -13.93 -12.39 10.31
N ASP A 202 -13.17 -12.55 11.39
CA ASP A 202 -13.71 -12.95 12.69
C ASP A 202 -14.79 -11.96 13.17
N CYS A 203 -15.97 -12.49 13.46
CA CYS A 203 -17.12 -11.70 13.93
C CYS A 203 -16.93 -11.17 15.36
N HIS A 204 -15.95 -11.70 16.11
CA HIS A 204 -15.61 -11.26 17.45
C HIS A 204 -14.62 -10.09 17.48
N ILE A 205 -14.11 -9.64 16.33
CA ILE A 205 -13.27 -8.45 16.26
C ILE A 205 -14.07 -7.23 16.70
N SER A 206 -13.58 -6.56 17.73
CA SER A 206 -14.17 -5.32 18.21
C SER A 206 -13.86 -4.16 17.25
N ILE A 207 -14.91 -3.49 16.79
CA ILE A 207 -14.77 -2.26 16.01
C ILE A 207 -14.58 -1.12 17.00
N GLY A 208 -13.37 -0.57 17.05
CA GLY A 208 -13.06 0.54 17.95
C GLY A 208 -13.76 1.85 17.53
N ASN A 209 -13.72 2.18 16.23
CA ASN A 209 -14.37 3.35 15.64
C ASN A 209 -14.78 3.06 14.18
N GLY A 210 -15.85 3.71 13.72
CA GLY A 210 -16.38 3.58 12.35
C GLY A 210 -17.44 2.48 12.20
N ASP A 211 -17.98 2.36 10.98
CA ASP A 211 -19.02 1.38 10.64
C ASP A 211 -18.49 0.37 9.62
N ARG A 212 -18.57 -0.93 9.94
CA ARG A 212 -18.34 -1.99 8.95
C ARG A 212 -19.60 -2.15 8.08
N ARG A 213 -19.56 -1.57 6.88
CA ARG A 213 -20.72 -1.56 5.96
C ARG A 213 -20.78 -2.76 5.02
N GLU A 214 -19.65 -3.40 4.76
CA GLU A 214 -19.54 -4.56 3.88
C GLU A 214 -18.77 -5.69 4.61
N PRO A 215 -19.03 -6.96 4.28
CA PRO A 215 -18.24 -8.07 4.80
C PRO A 215 -16.77 -7.97 4.39
N THR A 216 -15.87 -8.46 5.24
CA THR A 216 -14.45 -8.52 4.91
C THR A 216 -14.22 -9.54 3.78
N GLU A 217 -13.82 -9.07 2.61
CA GLU A 217 -13.31 -9.92 1.53
C GLU A 217 -11.86 -10.30 1.83
N SER A 218 -11.56 -11.59 1.88
CA SER A 218 -10.22 -12.11 2.17
C SER A 218 -10.07 -13.52 1.55
N PRO A 219 -8.83 -14.04 1.44
CA PRO A 219 -8.61 -15.43 1.08
C PRO A 219 -9.38 -16.40 1.98
N SER A 220 -9.80 -17.53 1.43
CA SER A 220 -10.36 -18.65 2.20
C SER A 220 -9.29 -19.39 3.00
N ILE A 221 -8.04 -19.39 2.50
CA ILE A 221 -6.89 -20.06 3.12
C ILE A 221 -6.14 -19.06 4.00
N ASN A 222 -5.88 -19.45 5.24
CA ASN A 222 -4.99 -18.72 6.12
C ASN A 222 -3.52 -19.08 5.82
N SER A 223 -2.73 -18.08 5.41
CA SER A 223 -1.30 -18.24 5.14
C SER A 223 -0.42 -18.26 6.40
N HIS A 224 -0.99 -17.92 7.57
CA HIS A 224 -0.30 -17.73 8.83
C HIS A 224 0.83 -16.68 8.74
N PHE A 225 0.56 -15.60 8.00
CA PHE A 225 1.44 -14.43 7.90
C PHE A 225 1.51 -13.66 9.23
#